data_AF-A0A5S9MK56-F1
#
_entry.id   AF-A0A5S9MK56-F1
#
_cell.length_a   1.000
_cell.length_b   1.000
_cell.length_c   1.000
_cell.angle_alpha   90.00
_cell.angle_beta   90.00
_cell.angle_gamma   90.00
#
_symmetry.space_group_name_H-M   'P 1'
#
loop_
_entity.id
_entity.type
_entity.pdbx_description
1 polymer ?
#
loop_
_entity_poly.entity_id
_entity_poly.type
_entity_poly.pdbx_seq_one_letter_code
_entity_poly.pdbx_strand_id
1 'polypeptide(L)'
;MTSQDDEQLAKKSLDALVSDFKGKANIAYLWVDGFPPMVRRNKVYQETLKQHSGIKELDRFGIASSDTSVQTQNAVAAMLNKYPKGKLDAIFATWDAFAIGAARALKEAGRTEVKIYGIDVSNADLQEMTAKDSPWKYTAAVDPKLIGAVDVRILAKKIAGEKKHRLPMTLRPLSSRKSSFNKQEKPLTWSILQTK
;
A
#
# COMPACT_ATOMS: atom_id res chain seq x y z
N MET A 1 20.99 -2.48 9.12
CA MET A 1 19.61 -2.95 9.03
C MET A 1 19.14 -2.53 7.66
N THR A 2 18.68 -3.46 6.83
CA THR A 2 17.91 -3.11 5.65
C THR A 2 16.48 -2.88 6.11
N SER A 3 15.80 -1.95 5.47
CA SER A 3 14.37 -1.75 5.69
C SER A 3 13.79 -1.13 4.43
N GLN A 4 12.51 -1.41 4.19
CA GLN A 4 11.75 -0.65 3.22
C GLN A 4 11.63 0.82 3.65
N ASP A 5 11.39 1.70 2.68
CA ASP A 5 11.04 3.09 2.95
C ASP A 5 9.53 3.22 3.18
N ASP A 6 9.10 3.02 4.42
CA ASP A 6 7.68 3.14 4.79
C ASP A 6 7.12 4.55 4.56
N GLU A 7 7.95 5.59 4.69
CA GLU A 7 7.53 6.96 4.43
C GLU A 7 7.30 7.16 2.92
N GLN A 8 8.22 6.73 2.05
CA GLN A 8 8.01 6.80 0.60
C GLN A 8 6.87 5.91 0.12
N LEU A 9 6.65 4.73 0.71
CA LEU A 9 5.53 3.85 0.38
C LEU A 9 4.19 4.56 0.65
N ALA A 10 4.03 5.09 1.87
CA ALA A 10 2.85 5.86 2.23
C ALA A 10 2.69 7.08 1.33
N LYS A 11 3.77 7.82 1.11
CA LYS A 11 3.75 9.01 0.26
C LYS A 11 3.28 8.70 -1.16
N LYS A 12 3.80 7.65 -1.80
CA LYS A 12 3.39 7.29 -3.17
C LYS A 12 1.92 6.91 -3.27
N SER A 13 1.41 6.16 -2.30
CA SER A 13 0.00 5.75 -2.28
C SER A 13 -0.93 6.94 -2.00
N LEU A 14 -0.58 7.79 -1.03
CA LEU A 14 -1.33 9.01 -0.72
C LEU A 14 -1.25 10.07 -1.82
N ASP A 15 -0.10 10.26 -2.45
CA ASP A 15 0.05 11.15 -3.63
C ASP A 15 -0.87 10.71 -4.76
N ALA A 16 -1.01 9.39 -4.99
CA ALA A 16 -1.93 8.86 -5.99
C ALA A 16 -3.40 9.15 -5.63
N LEU A 17 -3.78 9.00 -4.34
CA LEU A 17 -5.11 9.35 -3.85
C LEU A 17 -5.38 10.84 -4.02
N VAL A 18 -4.48 11.70 -3.54
CA VAL A 18 -4.58 13.15 -3.65
C VAL A 18 -4.70 13.59 -5.11
N SER A 19 -3.91 12.99 -6.00
CA SER A 19 -3.96 13.28 -7.44
C SER A 19 -5.31 12.89 -8.06
N ASP A 20 -5.76 11.64 -7.84
CA ASP A 20 -6.98 11.12 -8.46
C ASP A 20 -8.23 11.90 -7.97
N PHE A 21 -8.21 12.42 -6.75
CA PHE A 21 -9.29 13.22 -6.15
C PHE A 21 -9.02 14.73 -6.11
N LYS A 22 -7.96 15.22 -6.78
CA LYS A 22 -7.61 16.65 -6.83
C LYS A 22 -7.55 17.32 -5.43
N GLY A 23 -7.04 16.59 -4.44
CA GLY A 23 -6.90 17.02 -3.05
C GLY A 23 -8.22 17.13 -2.27
N LYS A 24 -9.33 16.57 -2.76
CA LYS A 24 -10.64 16.62 -2.11
C LYS A 24 -11.32 15.25 -2.09
N ALA A 25 -11.37 14.61 -0.92
CA ALA A 25 -11.99 13.30 -0.75
C ALA A 25 -12.36 13.06 0.71
N ASN A 26 -13.51 12.44 0.94
CA ASN A 26 -13.85 11.81 2.20
C ASN A 26 -13.30 10.38 2.21
N ILE A 27 -12.48 10.05 3.20
CA ILE A 27 -11.73 8.78 3.23
C ILE A 27 -11.94 8.01 4.53
N ALA A 28 -11.82 6.68 4.44
CA ALA A 28 -11.62 5.84 5.61
C ALA A 28 -10.14 5.42 5.71
N TYR A 29 -9.62 5.34 6.93
CA TYR A 29 -8.23 5.01 7.21
C TYR A 29 -8.11 3.63 7.86
N LEU A 30 -7.50 2.67 7.16
CA LEU A 30 -7.28 1.32 7.68
C LEU A 30 -5.83 1.18 8.16
N TRP A 31 -5.65 1.22 9.47
CA TRP A 31 -4.34 1.31 10.13
C TRP A 31 -4.41 0.84 11.58
N VAL A 32 -3.32 0.23 12.04
CA VAL A 32 -3.14 -0.24 13.42
C VAL A 32 -1.83 0.29 14.00
N ASP A 33 -1.85 0.66 15.28
CA ASP A 33 -0.68 1.16 15.98
C ASP A 33 0.23 0.03 16.49
N GLY A 34 1.40 0.38 17.04
CA GLY A 34 2.30 -0.54 17.75
C GLY A 34 3.39 -1.17 16.89
N PHE A 35 3.42 -0.88 15.58
CA PHE A 35 4.43 -1.40 14.66
C PHE A 35 5.27 -0.26 14.06
N PRO A 36 6.61 -0.31 14.10
CA PRO A 36 7.48 0.73 13.52
C PRO A 36 7.15 1.15 12.07
N PRO A 37 6.86 0.23 11.12
CA PRO A 37 6.43 0.64 9.78
C PRO A 37 5.10 1.40 9.78
N MET A 38 4.15 1.01 10.64
CA MET A 38 2.85 1.67 10.76
C MET A 38 2.98 3.07 11.34
N VAL A 39 3.87 3.29 12.32
CA VAL A 39 4.17 4.62 12.87
C VAL A 39 4.72 5.55 11.78
N ARG A 40 5.65 5.06 10.94
CA ARG A 40 6.20 5.83 9.81
C ARG A 40 5.15 6.14 8.74
N ARG A 41 4.32 5.17 8.36
CA ARG A 41 3.20 5.36 7.41
C ARG A 41 2.20 6.39 7.95
N ASN A 42 1.86 6.34 9.25
CA ASN A 42 0.94 7.29 9.89
C ASN A 42 1.51 8.71 9.94
N LYS A 43 2.81 8.89 10.19
CA LYS A 43 3.44 10.22 10.13
C LYS A 43 3.17 10.91 8.79
N VAL A 44 3.39 10.20 7.68
CA VAL A 44 3.12 10.72 6.32
C VAL A 44 1.62 10.96 6.08
N TYR A 45 0.76 10.08 6.60
CA TYR A 45 -0.68 10.28 6.55
C TYR A 45 -1.11 11.58 7.23
N GLN A 46 -0.65 11.83 8.46
CA GLN A 46 -0.93 13.06 9.20
C GLN A 46 -0.40 14.32 8.48
N GLU A 47 0.79 14.24 7.89
CA GLU A 47 1.35 15.33 7.08
C GLU A 47 0.50 15.61 5.84
N THR A 48 0.00 14.55 5.18
CA THR A 48 -0.88 14.65 4.01
C THR A 48 -2.19 15.36 4.36
N LEU A 49 -2.84 15.00 5.47
CA LEU A 49 -4.07 15.67 5.92
C LEU A 49 -3.84 17.15 6.24
N LYS A 50 -2.67 17.51 6.79
CA LYS A 50 -2.30 18.91 7.04
C LYS A 50 -2.08 19.70 5.75
N GLN A 51 -1.44 19.08 4.75
CA GLN A 51 -1.14 19.71 3.46
C GLN A 51 -2.38 19.79 2.54
N HIS A 52 -3.32 18.88 2.70
CA HIS A 52 -4.52 18.76 1.87
C HIS A 52 -5.78 18.75 2.73
N SER A 53 -6.21 19.93 3.20
CA SER A 53 -7.40 20.08 4.06
C SER A 53 -8.73 19.66 3.41
N GLY A 54 -8.75 19.43 2.09
CA GLY A 54 -9.88 18.84 1.37
C GLY A 54 -9.99 17.31 1.53
N ILE A 55 -8.93 16.64 2.00
CA ILE A 55 -8.96 15.24 2.37
C ILE A 55 -9.46 15.14 3.81
N LYS A 56 -10.61 14.49 4.01
CA LYS A 56 -11.26 14.37 5.32
C LYS A 56 -11.37 12.91 5.71
N GLU A 57 -10.80 12.57 6.85
CA GLU A 57 -11.01 11.25 7.45
C GLU A 57 -12.42 11.20 8.05
N LEU A 58 -13.23 10.24 7.60
CA LEU A 58 -14.56 9.98 8.15
C LEU A 58 -14.55 8.89 9.23
N ASP A 59 -13.69 7.89 9.06
CA ASP A 59 -13.65 6.73 9.93
C ASP A 59 -12.31 6.02 9.85
N ARG A 60 -12.04 5.18 10.85
CA ARG A 60 -10.81 4.37 10.90
C ARG A 60 -11.02 3.01 11.55
N PHE A 61 -10.19 2.06 11.15
CA PHE A 61 -10.17 0.73 11.74
C PHE A 61 -8.78 0.10 11.63
N GLY A 62 -8.39 -0.71 12.60
CA GLY A 62 -7.24 -1.60 12.43
C GLY A 62 -7.02 -2.55 13.59
N ILE A 63 -6.86 -3.82 13.24
CA ILE A 63 -6.45 -4.91 14.13
C ILE A 63 -5.37 -5.72 13.41
N ALA A 64 -4.35 -6.14 14.13
CA ALA A 64 -3.33 -7.07 13.65
C ALA A 64 -3.60 -8.46 14.24
N SER A 65 -4.17 -9.35 13.45
CA SER A 65 -4.47 -10.74 13.83
C SER A 65 -4.39 -11.69 12.63
N SER A 66 -4.55 -13.00 12.87
CA SER A 66 -4.71 -14.01 11.81
C SER A 66 -5.87 -13.71 10.85
N ASP A 67 -6.91 -13.04 11.37
CA ASP A 67 -8.15 -12.77 10.64
C ASP A 67 -8.29 -11.30 10.23
N THR A 68 -7.17 -10.56 10.13
CA THR A 68 -7.14 -9.13 9.80
C THR A 68 -8.06 -8.79 8.63
N SER A 69 -8.00 -9.53 7.53
CA SER A 69 -8.81 -9.26 6.33
C SER A 69 -10.31 -9.43 6.59
N VAL A 70 -10.71 -10.46 7.35
CA VAL A 70 -12.12 -10.72 7.68
C VAL A 70 -12.67 -9.65 8.62
N GLN A 71 -11.90 -9.29 9.66
CA GLN A 71 -12.30 -8.24 10.58
C GLN A 71 -12.41 -6.88 9.89
N THR A 72 -11.50 -6.61 8.96
CA THR A 72 -11.55 -5.40 8.14
C THR A 72 -12.75 -5.38 7.22
N GLN A 73 -13.10 -6.51 6.60
CA GLN A 73 -14.29 -6.63 5.77
C GLN A 73 -15.55 -6.27 6.57
N ASN A 74 -15.69 -6.82 7.78
CA ASN A 74 -16.82 -6.53 8.66
C ASN A 74 -16.87 -5.04 9.07
N ALA A 75 -15.72 -4.45 9.43
CA ALA A 75 -15.63 -3.05 9.79
C ALA A 75 -15.98 -2.12 8.61
N VAL A 76 -15.46 -2.42 7.41
CA VAL A 76 -15.77 -1.64 6.20
C VAL A 76 -17.24 -1.80 5.82
N ALA A 77 -17.83 -2.99 5.93
CA ALA A 77 -19.27 -3.19 5.71
C ALA A 77 -20.11 -2.30 6.65
N ALA A 78 -19.73 -2.21 7.93
CA ALA A 78 -20.38 -1.30 8.87
C ALA A 78 -20.19 0.18 8.49
N MET A 79 -18.99 0.58 8.03
CA MET A 79 -18.75 1.93 7.51
C MET A 79 -19.62 2.23 6.28
N LEU A 80 -19.84 1.28 5.38
CA LEU A 80 -20.68 1.47 4.19
C LEU A 80 -22.16 1.65 4.53
N ASN A 81 -22.64 1.04 5.61
CA ASN A 81 -23.98 1.28 6.15
C ASN A 81 -24.11 2.67 6.76
N LYS A 82 -23.06 3.14 7.46
CA LYS A 82 -23.00 4.49 8.04
C LYS A 82 -22.86 5.59 6.98
N TYR A 83 -22.14 5.31 5.88
CA TYR A 83 -21.85 6.25 4.81
C TYR A 83 -22.46 5.79 3.48
N PRO A 84 -23.66 6.30 3.12
CA PRO A 84 -24.34 5.92 1.89
C PRO A 84 -23.56 6.34 0.63
N LYS A 85 -24.01 5.87 -0.53
CA LYS A 85 -23.36 6.11 -1.82
C LYS A 85 -23.04 7.59 -2.04
N GLY A 86 -21.79 7.87 -2.44
CA GLY A 86 -21.28 9.23 -2.66
C GLY A 86 -20.86 10.00 -1.39
N LYS A 87 -20.88 9.39 -0.21
CA LYS A 87 -20.36 10.01 1.03
C LYS A 87 -18.93 9.60 1.36
N LEU A 88 -18.54 8.37 1.00
CA LEU A 88 -17.19 7.86 1.11
C LEU A 88 -16.59 7.76 -0.29
N ASP A 89 -15.43 8.37 -0.51
CA ASP A 89 -14.79 8.44 -1.83
C ASP A 89 -13.66 7.42 -1.96
N ALA A 90 -12.86 7.26 -0.89
CA ALA A 90 -11.71 6.37 -0.92
C ALA A 90 -11.43 5.69 0.43
N ILE A 91 -10.63 4.64 0.37
CA ILE A 91 -10.07 3.96 1.54
C ILE A 91 -8.55 3.95 1.38
N PHE A 92 -7.83 4.44 2.38
CA PHE A 92 -6.39 4.29 2.47
C PHE A 92 -6.07 3.12 3.40
N ALA A 93 -5.43 2.09 2.87
CA ALA A 93 -5.08 0.87 3.59
C ALA A 93 -3.56 0.76 3.75
N THR A 94 -3.10 0.65 4.99
CA THR A 94 -1.65 0.71 5.27
C THR A 94 -0.93 -0.61 5.09
N TRP A 95 -1.59 -1.71 4.67
CA TRP A 95 -0.98 -2.92 4.11
C TRP A 95 -2.02 -3.69 3.28
N ASP A 96 -1.62 -4.80 2.66
CA ASP A 96 -2.45 -5.60 1.75
C ASP A 96 -3.66 -6.28 2.41
N ALA A 97 -3.52 -6.90 3.58
CA ALA A 97 -4.64 -7.60 4.25
C ALA A 97 -5.83 -6.66 4.57
N PHE A 98 -5.56 -5.41 4.96
CA PHE A 98 -6.57 -4.37 5.10
C PHE A 98 -7.25 -4.07 3.74
N ALA A 99 -6.46 -3.92 2.68
CA ALA A 99 -6.98 -3.64 1.34
C ALA A 99 -7.83 -4.80 0.79
N ILE A 100 -7.44 -6.06 1.02
CA ILE A 100 -8.23 -7.25 0.65
C ILE A 100 -9.59 -7.23 1.36
N GLY A 101 -9.60 -7.01 2.67
CA GLY A 101 -10.83 -6.95 3.46
C GLY A 101 -11.77 -5.85 2.96
N ALA A 102 -11.22 -4.66 2.71
CA ALA A 102 -11.96 -3.54 2.13
C ALA A 102 -12.51 -3.87 0.73
N ALA A 103 -11.70 -4.49 -0.14
CA ALA A 103 -12.10 -4.81 -1.51
C ALA A 103 -13.28 -5.79 -1.53
N ARG A 104 -13.26 -6.81 -0.66
CA ARG A 104 -14.36 -7.75 -0.48
C ARG A 104 -15.64 -7.05 -0.03
N ALA A 105 -15.57 -6.23 1.01
CA ALA A 105 -16.73 -5.49 1.52
C ALA A 105 -17.34 -4.56 0.44
N LEU A 106 -16.49 -3.85 -0.31
CA LEU A 106 -16.96 -2.98 -1.39
C LEU A 106 -17.60 -3.76 -2.54
N LYS A 107 -17.04 -4.92 -2.91
CA LYS A 107 -17.61 -5.79 -3.95
C LYS A 107 -18.97 -6.35 -3.52
N GLU A 108 -19.07 -6.90 -2.31
CA GLU A 108 -20.32 -7.46 -1.77
C GLU A 108 -21.43 -6.41 -1.66
N ALA A 109 -21.08 -5.18 -1.26
CA ALA A 109 -22.03 -4.08 -1.18
C ALA A 109 -22.33 -3.41 -2.53
N GLY A 110 -21.66 -3.81 -3.63
CA GLY A 110 -21.78 -3.14 -4.93
C GLY A 110 -21.29 -1.68 -4.93
N ARG A 111 -20.40 -1.32 -3.99
CA ARG A 111 -19.89 0.03 -3.72
C ARG A 111 -18.54 0.30 -4.40
N THR A 112 -18.35 -0.18 -5.63
CA THR A 112 -17.08 -0.06 -6.35
C THR A 112 -16.75 1.37 -6.78
N GLU A 113 -17.63 2.35 -6.53
CA GLU A 113 -17.29 3.76 -6.67
C GLU A 113 -16.25 4.21 -5.64
N VAL A 114 -16.22 3.59 -4.46
CA VAL A 114 -15.18 3.83 -3.45
C VAL A 114 -13.87 3.20 -3.92
N LYS A 115 -12.78 3.97 -3.93
CA LYS A 115 -11.48 3.52 -4.44
C LYS A 115 -10.51 3.18 -3.32
N ILE A 116 -9.81 2.05 -3.41
CA ILE A 116 -8.79 1.64 -2.44
C ILE A 116 -7.40 2.03 -2.94
N TYR A 117 -6.63 2.64 -2.04
CA TYR A 117 -5.21 2.96 -2.18
C TYR A 117 -4.47 2.22 -1.07
N GLY A 118 -3.62 1.29 -1.48
CA GLY A 118 -2.93 0.36 -0.57
C GLY A 118 -1.43 0.56 -0.51
N ILE A 119 -0.80 -0.19 0.37
CA ILE A 119 0.63 -0.45 0.41
C ILE A 119 0.78 -1.97 0.48
N ASP A 120 1.91 -2.48 -0.03
CA ASP A 120 2.22 -3.90 -0.16
C ASP A 120 1.40 -4.59 -1.26
N VAL A 121 1.91 -5.73 -1.73
CA VAL A 121 1.28 -6.54 -2.78
C VAL A 121 1.80 -7.97 -2.75
N SER A 122 0.90 -8.91 -2.94
CA SER A 122 1.14 -10.34 -3.16
C SER A 122 0.54 -10.79 -4.50
N ASN A 123 0.81 -12.01 -4.93
CA ASN A 123 0.18 -12.56 -6.14
C ASN A 123 -1.35 -12.63 -6.02
N ALA A 124 -1.87 -12.91 -4.81
CA ALA A 124 -3.31 -12.90 -4.56
C ALA A 124 -3.88 -11.48 -4.71
N ASP A 125 -3.16 -10.46 -4.27
CA ASP A 125 -3.57 -9.06 -4.42
C ASP A 125 -3.57 -8.64 -5.88
N LEU A 126 -2.60 -9.10 -6.69
CA LEU A 126 -2.59 -8.83 -8.12
C LEU A 126 -3.84 -9.39 -8.80
N GLN A 127 -4.28 -10.59 -8.44
CA GLN A 127 -5.54 -11.15 -8.95
C GLN A 127 -6.74 -10.29 -8.53
N GLU A 128 -6.79 -9.88 -7.26
CA GLU A 128 -7.85 -9.04 -6.74
C GLU A 128 -7.89 -7.64 -7.39
N MET A 129 -6.73 -7.02 -7.62
CA MET A 129 -6.58 -5.72 -8.27
C MET A 129 -6.94 -5.77 -9.76
N THR A 130 -6.57 -6.85 -10.46
CA THR A 130 -6.81 -7.00 -11.90
C THR A 130 -8.21 -7.51 -12.23
N ALA A 131 -8.93 -8.08 -11.26
CA ALA A 131 -10.31 -8.49 -11.43
C ALA A 131 -11.20 -7.37 -12.01
N LYS A 132 -12.20 -7.77 -12.82
CA LYS A 132 -13.18 -6.86 -13.40
C LYS A 132 -13.84 -6.04 -12.29
N ASP A 133 -13.95 -4.73 -12.52
CA ASP A 133 -14.58 -3.77 -11.60
C ASP A 133 -13.97 -3.70 -10.19
N SER A 134 -12.76 -4.24 -9.99
CA SER A 134 -12.05 -4.13 -8.71
C SER A 134 -11.93 -2.67 -8.23
N PRO A 135 -12.32 -2.36 -6.99
CA PRO A 135 -12.20 -1.02 -6.40
C PRO A 135 -10.74 -0.69 -6.03
N TRP A 136 -9.84 -1.68 -6.02
CA TRP A 136 -8.44 -1.47 -5.68
C TRP A 136 -7.67 -0.83 -6.84
N LYS A 137 -7.44 0.48 -6.70
CA LYS A 137 -6.95 1.35 -7.77
C LYS A 137 -5.43 1.40 -7.85
N TYR A 138 -4.78 1.42 -6.70
CA TYR A 138 -3.35 1.64 -6.56
C TYR A 138 -2.79 0.86 -5.37
N THR A 139 -1.57 0.35 -5.52
CA THR A 139 -0.74 -0.04 -4.37
C THR A 139 0.71 0.39 -4.56
N ALA A 140 1.35 0.81 -3.47
CA ALA A 140 2.80 0.98 -3.42
C ALA A 140 3.43 -0.37 -3.07
N ALA A 141 4.12 -0.98 -4.02
CA ALA A 141 4.68 -2.31 -3.92
C ALA A 141 6.10 -2.29 -3.35
N VAL A 142 6.39 -3.32 -2.57
CA VAL A 142 7.70 -3.65 -2.01
C VAL A 142 8.23 -4.89 -2.73
N ASP A 143 9.55 -4.99 -2.91
CA ASP A 143 10.19 -6.22 -3.39
C ASP A 143 10.86 -6.95 -2.21
N PRO A 144 10.14 -7.86 -1.52
CA PRO A 144 10.70 -8.60 -0.37
C PRO A 144 11.82 -9.55 -0.79
N LYS A 145 11.83 -10.03 -2.04
CA LYS A 145 12.90 -10.89 -2.56
C LYS A 145 14.20 -10.11 -2.67
N LEU A 146 14.13 -8.88 -3.15
CA LEU A 146 15.28 -7.98 -3.19
C LEU A 146 15.79 -7.65 -1.78
N ILE A 147 14.89 -7.39 -0.81
CA ILE A 147 15.28 -7.17 0.60
C ILE A 147 16.06 -8.38 1.12
N GLY A 148 15.52 -9.59 1.00
CA GLY A 148 16.19 -10.81 1.45
C GLY A 148 17.54 -11.04 0.78
N ALA A 149 17.64 -10.83 -0.54
CA ALA A 149 18.90 -10.94 -1.27
C ALA A 149 19.95 -9.94 -0.78
N VAL A 150 19.55 -8.69 -0.50
CA VAL A 150 20.44 -7.66 0.05
C VAL A 150 20.89 -8.03 1.46
N ASP A 151 20.01 -8.58 2.29
CA ASP A 151 20.37 -9.03 3.64
C ASP A 151 21.40 -10.15 3.64
N VAL A 152 21.20 -11.18 2.81
CA VAL A 152 22.17 -12.27 2.65
C VAL A 152 23.51 -11.73 2.13
N ARG A 153 23.48 -10.77 1.19
CA ARG A 153 24.70 -10.12 0.69
C ARG A 153 25.42 -9.33 1.79
N ILE A 154 24.69 -8.60 2.64
CA ILE A 154 25.27 -7.87 3.77
C ILE A 154 25.87 -8.83 4.79
N LEU A 155 25.20 -9.96 5.06
CA LEU A 155 25.73 -11.00 5.94
C LEU A 155 27.04 -11.58 5.38
N ALA A 156 27.07 -11.95 4.09
CA ALA A 156 28.25 -12.48 3.43
C ALA A 156 29.44 -11.50 3.49
N LYS A 157 29.20 -10.21 3.21
CA LYS A 157 30.23 -9.17 3.33
C LYS A 157 30.77 -9.02 4.74
N LYS A 158 29.91 -9.14 5.75
CA LYS A 158 30.32 -9.10 7.17
C LYS A 158 31.20 -10.30 7.53
N ILE A 159 30.85 -11.50 7.04
CA ILE A 159 31.66 -12.72 7.24
C ILE A 159 33.02 -12.59 6.53
N ALA A 160 33.05 -11.98 5.34
CA ALA A 160 34.28 -11.75 4.57
C ALA A 160 35.18 -10.61 5.12
N GLY A 161 34.81 -9.97 6.22
CA GLY A 161 35.60 -8.88 6.83
C GLY A 161 35.53 -7.54 6.10
N GLU A 162 34.62 -7.36 5.13
CA GLU A 162 34.44 -6.08 4.44
C GLU A 162 33.86 -5.02 5.39
N LYS A 163 34.49 -3.84 5.47
CA LYS A 163 33.97 -2.70 6.24
C LYS A 163 32.63 -2.22 5.66
N LYS A 164 31.62 -2.10 6.52
CA LYS A 164 30.30 -1.54 6.19
C LYS A 164 30.46 -0.16 5.54
N HIS A 165 29.99 -0.01 4.30
CA HIS A 165 29.48 1.30 3.89
C HIS A 165 28.19 1.54 4.68
N ARG A 166 28.24 2.51 5.58
CA ARG A 166 27.23 2.81 6.60
C ARG A 166 26.02 3.58 6.03
N LEU A 167 25.62 3.26 4.81
CA LEU A 167 24.40 3.82 4.23
C LEU A 167 23.23 2.90 4.62
N PRO A 168 22.15 3.42 5.23
CA PRO A 168 20.90 2.67 5.23
C PRO A 168 20.54 2.39 3.76
N MET A 169 20.61 1.12 3.35
CA MET A 169 20.18 0.70 2.02
C MET A 169 18.66 0.60 2.04
N THR A 170 18.05 1.74 1.82
CA THR A 170 16.62 1.90 1.66
C THR A 170 16.24 1.57 0.22
N LEU A 171 15.43 0.53 0.00
CA LEU A 171 14.98 0.17 -1.34
C LEU A 171 13.87 1.12 -1.81
N ARG A 172 13.98 1.58 -3.07
CA ARG A 172 12.95 2.41 -3.69
C ARG A 172 11.68 1.59 -3.92
N PRO A 173 10.52 2.07 -3.48
CA PRO A 173 9.25 1.40 -3.76
C PRO A 173 8.96 1.33 -5.27
N LEU A 174 8.32 0.25 -5.70
CA LEU A 174 7.67 0.20 -7.02
C LEU A 174 6.23 0.68 -6.88
N SER A 175 5.72 1.39 -7.88
CA SER A 175 4.33 1.87 -7.89
C SER A 175 3.57 1.16 -8.99
N SER A 176 2.42 0.57 -8.65
CA SER A 176 1.63 -0.14 -9.64
C SER A 176 0.18 0.35 -9.64
N ARG A 177 -0.25 0.88 -10.79
CA ARG A 177 -1.66 1.18 -11.07
C ARG A 177 -2.29 -0.04 -11.74
N LYS A 178 -3.61 -0.21 -11.60
CA LYS A 178 -4.37 -1.26 -12.32
C LYS A 178 -4.05 -1.31 -13.83
N SER A 179 -3.86 -0.16 -14.47
CA SER A 179 -3.51 -0.07 -15.91
C SER A 179 -2.09 -0.56 -16.25
N SER A 180 -1.18 -0.62 -15.28
CA SER A 180 0.20 -1.05 -15.46
C SER A 180 0.31 -2.58 -15.55
N PHE A 181 -0.60 -3.33 -14.92
CA PHE A 181 -0.57 -4.80 -14.88
C PHE A 181 -1.04 -5.44 -16.18
N ASN A 182 -2.04 -4.85 -16.86
CA ASN A 182 -2.52 -5.35 -18.15
C ASN A 182 -1.47 -5.27 -19.29
N LYS A 183 -0.33 -4.62 -19.05
CA LYS A 183 0.81 -4.57 -20.00
C LYS A 183 1.92 -5.57 -19.68
N GLN A 184 1.85 -6.29 -18.56
CA GLN A 184 2.91 -7.20 -18.09
C GLN A 184 2.74 -8.66 -18.57
N GLU A 185 2.21 -8.88 -19.77
CA GLU A 185 2.31 -10.19 -20.45
C GLU A 185 3.66 -10.40 -21.17
N LYS A 186 4.62 -9.47 -21.06
CA LYS A 186 5.97 -9.67 -21.58
C LYS A 186 6.95 -9.90 -20.42
N PRO A 187 7.73 -11.00 -20.44
CA PRO A 187 8.71 -11.27 -19.40
C PRO A 187 9.72 -10.11 -19.30
N LEU A 188 10.05 -9.72 -18.06
CA LEU A 188 11.07 -8.72 -17.75
C LEU A 188 12.41 -9.19 -18.33
N THR A 189 12.84 -8.58 -19.44
CA THR A 189 14.18 -8.79 -19.99
C THR A 189 15.20 -8.00 -19.16
N TRP A 190 16.17 -8.73 -18.61
CA TRP A 190 17.30 -8.18 -17.88
C TRP A 190 18.32 -7.59 -18.88
N SER A 191 18.42 -6.26 -18.96
CA SER A 191 19.57 -5.62 -19.60
C SER A 191 20.64 -5.35 -18.55
N ILE A 192 21.67 -6.19 -18.54
CA ILE A 192 22.93 -5.93 -17.85
C ILE A 192 23.66 -4.85 -18.68
N LEU A 193 23.69 -3.62 -18.18
CA LEU A 193 24.62 -2.61 -18.68
C LEU A 193 26.02 -2.98 -18.18
N GLN A 194 26.81 -3.61 -19.05
CA GLN A 194 28.27 -3.61 -18.90
C GLN A 194 28.78 -2.25 -19.39
N THR A 195 29.28 -1.43 -18.47
CA THR A 195 30.16 -0.31 -18.83
C THR A 195 31.58 -0.84 -18.99
N LYS A 196 32.19 -0.47 -20.12
CA LYS A 196 33.60 -0.64 -20.44
C LYS A 196 34.52 -0.01 -19.39
#